data_AF-A0A9E5UQR9-F1
#
_entry.id   AF-A0A9E5UQR9-F1
#
_cell.length_a   1.000
_cell.length_b   1.000
_cell.length_c   1.000
_cell.angle_alpha   90.00
_cell.angle_beta   90.00
_cell.angle_gamma   90.00
#
_symmetry.space_group_name_H-M   'P 1'
#
loop_
_entity.id
_entity.type
_entity.pdbx_description
1 polymer ?
#
loop_
_entity_poly.entity_id
_entity_poly.type
_entity_poly.pdbx_seq_one_letter_code
_entity_poly.pdbx_strand_id
1 'polypeptide(L)'
;MDSLAYEIFDKDAIVPVPAYPGDQVYRCEPGQVIELAARLADSYQWTGLNGADFTCLDPDCRTIRVNTLTESQYRADITIGICTFSQTLTVFPSYLSNSGDASICVGESIEISASGRGTYSWSPATGLSCTDCPNPVASPTTTTTYTVLGEQGDCRSSTSLTVEVIQEVGPQIIGLNAGYCVDALPVNLSANPSGGTFRIEGNGISLENATIFNPAAFLPGNYQIIYRLGTGGNCTESSTQTVQVYALPNVPVFSGLAAEYCIDTPPFSLTATPSTAASFFSINGQTQSQFNPAALGLGVQEVSYTYIDANACQRVATQAVLIKDIPQLSFVGLAGQYCVSENQVEAFVQIREPGQAPFVIKVDEFSPAQLGAGASYTVRYTHQAANGCIAQIEQSIPILPLPTLAFVDLNPQYCEAALPLPLQATPSGGVFRINGQVSTVFDPTLFLPGQTPEITYTFADAQGCVNQISQTILITASGAEASEPEVFNLQICPDDFFGYAL
;
A
#
# COMPACT_ATOMS: atom_id res chain seq x y z
N MET A 1 72.57 38.83 -10.66
CA MET A 1 71.71 39.95 -11.09
C MET A 1 72.53 40.74 -12.08
N ASP A 2 72.30 40.46 -13.36
CA ASP A 2 72.98 41.19 -14.43
C ASP A 2 72.42 42.61 -14.48
N SER A 3 73.26 43.59 -14.17
CA SER A 3 72.96 45.00 -14.36
C SER A 3 73.08 45.32 -15.85
N LEU A 4 71.98 45.68 -16.51
CA LEU A 4 72.05 46.30 -17.83
C LEU A 4 72.45 47.77 -17.64
N ALA A 5 73.65 48.11 -18.13
CA ALA A 5 74.14 49.47 -18.13
C ALA A 5 73.76 50.15 -19.45
N TYR A 6 72.93 51.18 -19.39
CA TYR A 6 72.59 52.00 -20.55
C TYR A 6 73.42 53.29 -20.51
N GLU A 7 74.25 53.51 -21.53
CA GLU A 7 75.01 54.75 -21.69
C GLU A 7 74.17 55.78 -22.43
N ILE A 8 73.89 56.91 -21.76
CA ILE A 8 73.12 58.02 -22.34
C ILE A 8 74.01 58.90 -23.26
N PHE A 9 75.34 58.75 -23.15
CA PHE A 9 76.35 59.44 -23.98
C PHE A 9 77.51 58.46 -24.32
N ASP A 10 77.68 58.11 -25.60
CA ASP A 10 78.67 57.13 -26.10
C ASP A 10 80.07 57.72 -26.33
N LYS A 11 81.12 56.89 -26.16
CA LYS A 11 82.54 57.23 -26.13
C LYS A 11 83.21 57.50 -27.49
N ASP A 12 82.54 57.28 -28.62
CA ASP A 12 83.17 57.33 -29.95
C ASP A 12 82.71 58.49 -30.87
N ALA A 13 82.02 59.52 -30.36
CA ALA A 13 81.58 60.67 -31.18
C ALA A 13 81.92 62.04 -30.55
N ILE A 14 82.83 62.81 -31.18
CA ILE A 14 83.14 64.23 -30.85
C ILE A 14 82.08 65.18 -31.46
N VAL A 15 80.86 64.71 -31.64
CA VAL A 15 79.65 65.50 -31.95
C VAL A 15 78.51 64.82 -31.20
N PRO A 16 77.62 65.54 -30.49
CA PRO A 16 76.49 64.92 -29.82
C PRO A 16 75.68 64.12 -30.84
N VAL A 17 75.69 62.80 -30.70
CA VAL A 17 74.61 61.98 -31.26
C VAL A 17 73.42 62.29 -30.37
N PRO A 18 72.34 62.94 -30.86
CA PRO A 18 71.13 62.97 -30.08
C PRO A 18 70.67 61.52 -29.94
N ALA A 19 70.76 60.97 -28.73
CA ALA A 19 69.83 59.93 -28.31
C ALA A 19 68.45 60.44 -28.71
N TYR A 20 67.74 59.70 -29.55
CA TYR A 20 66.46 60.18 -30.11
C TYR A 20 65.54 60.62 -28.96
N PRO A 21 64.74 61.69 -29.14
CA PRO A 21 63.67 61.99 -28.19
C PRO A 21 62.71 60.79 -28.20
N GLY A 22 62.81 59.93 -27.19
CA GLY A 22 62.03 58.70 -27.12
C GLY A 22 62.80 57.42 -26.76
N ASP A 23 64.06 57.48 -26.28
CA ASP A 23 64.72 56.28 -25.75
C ASP A 23 63.94 55.74 -24.53
N GLN A 24 63.20 54.67 -24.77
CA GLN A 24 62.43 53.91 -23.79
C GLN A 24 63.30 52.75 -23.31
N VAL A 25 63.58 52.71 -22.01
CA VAL A 25 64.25 51.57 -21.38
C VAL A 25 63.19 50.72 -20.70
N TYR A 26 63.21 49.43 -21.01
CA TYR A 26 62.27 48.48 -20.45
C TYR A 26 62.96 47.63 -19.41
N ARG A 27 62.27 47.39 -18.31
CA ARG A 27 62.64 46.33 -17.39
C ARG A 27 62.23 44.99 -17.99
N CYS A 28 63.17 44.07 -18.09
CA CYS A 28 62.95 42.74 -18.66
C CYS A 28 62.42 41.77 -17.59
N GLU A 29 62.90 41.87 -16.34
CA GLU A 29 62.47 40.99 -15.25
C GLU A 29 61.96 41.74 -13.99
N PRO A 30 60.96 41.20 -13.26
CA PRO A 30 60.59 41.69 -11.93
C PRO A 30 61.80 41.63 -10.98
N GLY A 31 62.18 42.76 -10.38
CA GLY A 31 63.37 42.85 -9.52
C GLY A 31 64.66 43.28 -10.22
N GLN A 32 64.71 43.34 -11.57
CA GLN A 32 65.87 43.84 -12.30
C GLN A 32 66.15 45.31 -11.95
N VAL A 33 67.40 45.64 -11.66
CA VAL A 33 67.84 47.00 -11.39
C VAL A 33 68.50 47.53 -12.65
N ILE A 34 68.03 48.69 -13.12
CA ILE A 34 68.57 49.33 -14.32
C ILE A 34 69.62 50.35 -13.86
N GLU A 35 70.81 50.28 -14.45
CA GLU A 35 71.86 51.27 -14.24
C GLU A 35 71.88 52.22 -15.44
N LEU A 36 71.65 53.51 -15.18
CA LEU A 36 71.74 54.57 -16.18
C LEU A 36 73.04 55.32 -15.96
N ALA A 37 73.87 55.45 -17.00
CA ALA A 37 75.16 56.13 -16.91
C ALA A 37 75.24 57.30 -17.89
N ALA A 38 75.72 58.43 -17.39
CA ALA A 38 76.17 59.56 -18.20
C ALA A 38 77.70 59.59 -18.20
N ARG A 39 78.35 60.06 -19.28
CA ARG A 39 79.82 60.08 -19.39
C ARG A 39 80.29 61.35 -20.09
N LEU A 40 81.61 61.58 -20.07
CA LEU A 40 82.30 62.64 -20.82
C LEU A 40 81.99 64.08 -20.39
N ALA A 41 81.73 64.30 -19.11
CA ALA A 41 81.46 65.63 -18.53
C ALA A 41 82.27 65.91 -17.26
N ASP A 42 82.41 67.20 -16.96
CA ASP A 42 83.06 67.71 -15.74
C ASP A 42 82.15 67.53 -14.51
N SER A 43 80.83 67.53 -14.70
CA SER A 43 79.84 67.22 -13.66
C SER A 43 78.55 66.61 -14.21
N TYR A 44 77.87 65.83 -13.37
CA TYR A 44 76.62 65.12 -13.68
C TYR A 44 75.56 65.44 -12.62
N GLN A 45 74.33 65.71 -13.05
CA GLN A 45 73.19 65.87 -12.16
C GLN A 45 71.99 65.10 -12.70
N TRP A 46 71.42 64.23 -11.88
CA TRP A 46 70.22 63.45 -12.23
C TRP A 46 69.00 63.98 -11.50
N THR A 47 67.86 63.98 -12.19
CA THR A 47 66.55 64.33 -11.63
C THR A 47 65.53 63.26 -12.02
N GLY A 48 64.89 62.66 -11.03
CA GLY A 48 63.71 61.84 -11.22
C GLY A 48 62.48 62.73 -11.39
N LEU A 49 61.83 62.66 -12.54
CA LEU A 49 60.63 63.43 -12.80
C LEU A 49 59.41 62.74 -12.17
N ASN A 50 58.42 63.52 -11.75
CA ASN A 50 57.17 63.01 -11.16
C ASN A 50 57.36 62.08 -9.94
N GLY A 51 58.40 62.32 -9.13
CA GLY A 51 58.66 61.54 -7.91
C GLY A 51 59.34 60.19 -8.16
N ALA A 52 59.92 59.97 -9.34
CA ALA A 52 60.71 58.78 -9.64
C ALA A 52 61.99 58.73 -8.79
N ASP A 53 62.11 57.74 -7.91
CA ASP A 53 63.30 57.58 -7.07
C ASP A 53 64.48 56.97 -7.84
N PHE A 54 65.69 57.33 -7.43
CA PHE A 54 66.95 56.74 -7.92
C PHE A 54 68.03 56.81 -6.84
N THR A 55 69.07 56.00 -6.99
CA THR A 55 70.24 55.99 -6.09
C THR A 55 71.52 56.25 -6.88
N CYS A 56 72.29 57.27 -6.51
CA CYS A 56 73.63 57.49 -7.07
C CYS A 56 74.58 56.35 -6.65
N LEU A 57 75.34 55.82 -7.60
CA LEU A 57 76.30 54.74 -7.35
C LEU A 57 77.73 55.20 -7.12
N ASP A 58 78.07 56.41 -7.54
CA ASP A 58 79.40 56.98 -7.43
C ASP A 58 79.34 58.42 -6.87
N PRO A 59 80.47 58.93 -6.32
CA PRO A 59 80.50 60.24 -5.65
C PRO A 59 80.09 61.42 -6.52
N ASP A 60 80.33 61.31 -7.84
CA ASP A 60 80.01 62.33 -8.83
C ASP A 60 78.61 62.09 -9.47
N CYS A 61 77.86 61.10 -8.95
CA CYS A 61 76.57 60.63 -9.45
C CYS A 61 76.54 60.43 -10.98
N ARG A 62 77.64 59.94 -11.54
CA ARG A 62 77.79 59.62 -12.96
C ARG A 62 76.84 58.49 -13.38
N THR A 63 76.61 57.55 -12.49
CA THR A 63 75.76 56.38 -12.68
C THR A 63 74.68 56.35 -11.60
N ILE A 64 73.44 56.12 -12.01
CA ILE A 64 72.30 55.95 -11.10
C ILE A 64 71.68 54.57 -11.24
N ARG A 65 71.17 54.03 -10.13
CA ARG A 65 70.27 52.88 -10.10
C ARG A 65 68.83 53.33 -10.05
N VAL A 66 68.01 52.74 -10.91
CA VAL A 66 66.57 52.94 -10.94
C VAL A 66 65.85 51.59 -10.78
N ASN A 67 64.81 51.59 -9.96
CA ASN A 67 63.97 50.43 -9.69
C ASN A 67 62.51 50.87 -9.66
N THR A 68 61.92 51.00 -10.85
CA THR A 68 60.57 51.53 -11.00
C THR A 68 59.58 50.40 -11.19
N LEU A 69 58.45 50.50 -10.46
CA LEU A 69 57.31 49.59 -10.59
C LEU A 69 56.18 50.19 -11.46
N THR A 70 56.36 51.44 -11.88
CA THR A 70 55.47 52.21 -12.75
C THR A 70 56.30 52.94 -13.80
N GLU A 71 55.68 53.33 -14.91
CA GLU A 71 56.34 54.20 -15.91
C GLU A 71 56.90 55.46 -15.22
N SER A 72 58.19 55.71 -15.41
CA SER A 72 58.91 56.75 -14.68
C SER A 72 59.94 57.42 -15.60
N GLN A 73 60.18 58.71 -15.42
CA GLN A 73 61.09 59.47 -16.26
C GLN A 73 62.29 59.98 -15.48
N TYR A 74 63.47 59.89 -16.10
CA TYR A 74 64.74 60.35 -15.53
C TYR A 74 65.39 61.34 -16.47
N ARG A 75 65.82 62.48 -15.93
CA ARG A 75 66.54 63.54 -16.64
C ARG A 75 68.00 63.59 -16.18
N ALA A 76 68.93 63.50 -17.11
CA ALA A 76 70.36 63.69 -16.88
C ALA A 76 70.77 65.07 -17.41
N ASP A 77 71.39 65.88 -16.56
CA ASP A 77 72.09 67.12 -16.91
C ASP A 77 73.60 66.88 -16.85
N ILE A 78 74.32 67.20 -17.91
CA ILE A 78 75.78 67.11 -17.96
C ILE A 78 76.40 68.49 -18.24
N THR A 79 77.54 68.80 -17.63
CA THR A 79 78.25 70.08 -17.84
C THR A 79 79.67 69.84 -18.35
N ILE A 80 80.03 70.50 -19.46
CA ILE A 80 81.39 70.50 -20.04
C ILE A 80 81.85 71.95 -20.15
N GLY A 81 82.84 72.34 -19.35
CA GLY A 81 83.26 73.73 -19.21
C GLY A 81 82.11 74.62 -18.71
N ILE A 82 81.55 75.45 -19.60
CA ILE A 82 80.42 76.35 -19.30
C ILE A 82 79.10 75.93 -19.97
N CYS A 83 79.11 74.84 -20.75
CA CYS A 83 77.94 74.39 -21.49
C CYS A 83 77.24 73.26 -20.74
N THR A 84 75.93 73.38 -20.55
CA THR A 84 75.08 72.34 -19.96
C THR A 84 74.16 71.73 -21.00
N PHE A 85 74.10 70.40 -21.03
CA PHE A 85 73.21 69.63 -21.90
C PHE A 85 72.30 68.75 -21.06
N SER A 86 71.06 68.50 -21.52
CA SER A 86 70.12 67.66 -20.79
C SER A 86 69.38 66.67 -21.67
N GLN A 87 69.19 65.45 -21.18
CA GLN A 87 68.46 64.38 -21.87
C GLN A 87 67.46 63.72 -20.92
N THR A 88 66.28 63.37 -21.41
CA THR A 88 65.27 62.60 -20.67
C THR A 88 65.13 61.19 -21.22
N LEU A 89 64.92 60.24 -20.32
CA LEU A 89 64.70 58.83 -20.59
C LEU A 89 63.45 58.35 -19.85
N THR A 90 62.66 57.48 -20.47
CA THR A 90 61.50 56.85 -19.80
C THR A 90 61.79 55.38 -19.52
N VAL A 91 61.55 54.95 -18.28
CA VAL A 91 61.73 53.57 -17.80
C VAL A 91 60.37 52.93 -17.54
N PHE A 92 60.07 51.82 -18.23
CA PHE A 92 58.84 51.04 -18.07
C PHE A 92 59.07 49.82 -17.15
N PRO A 93 58.12 49.49 -16.26
CA PRO A 93 58.28 48.47 -15.21
C PRO A 93 58.19 47.03 -15.70
N SER A 94 57.51 46.79 -16.84
CA SER A 94 57.56 45.57 -17.64
C SER A 94 57.20 45.93 -19.08
N TYR A 95 57.76 45.24 -20.08
CA TYR A 95 57.37 45.46 -21.48
C TYR A 95 56.31 44.49 -21.98
N LEU A 96 55.95 43.49 -21.17
CA LEU A 96 55.03 42.43 -21.54
C LEU A 96 53.85 42.39 -20.56
N SER A 97 52.64 42.39 -21.10
CA SER A 97 51.37 42.22 -20.36
C SER A 97 50.43 41.29 -21.13
N ASN A 98 49.37 40.81 -20.49
CA ASN A 98 48.40 39.90 -21.10
C ASN A 98 46.94 40.30 -20.81
N SER A 99 45.98 39.57 -21.38
CA SER A 99 44.53 39.80 -21.21
C SER A 99 43.97 39.51 -19.81
N GLY A 100 44.77 38.93 -18.90
CA GLY A 100 44.32 38.46 -17.60
C GLY A 100 43.66 37.07 -17.64
N ASP A 101 43.26 36.59 -16.46
CA ASP A 101 42.61 35.28 -16.28
C ASP A 101 41.19 35.27 -16.86
N ALA A 102 40.76 34.11 -17.35
CA ALA A 102 39.44 33.92 -17.95
C ALA A 102 38.87 32.52 -17.66
N SER A 103 37.56 32.34 -17.89
CA SER A 103 36.86 31.06 -17.76
C SER A 103 36.10 30.70 -19.05
N ILE A 104 36.11 29.42 -19.43
CA ILE A 104 35.40 28.85 -20.59
C ILE A 104 34.70 27.54 -20.21
N CYS A 105 33.63 27.17 -20.92
CA CYS A 105 33.05 25.83 -20.81
C CYS A 105 33.87 24.82 -21.64
N VAL A 106 33.82 23.53 -21.30
CA VAL A 106 34.54 22.50 -22.06
C VAL A 106 34.11 22.50 -23.54
N GLY A 107 35.08 22.59 -24.45
CA GLY A 107 34.83 22.63 -25.90
C GLY A 107 34.61 24.03 -26.48
N GLU A 108 34.49 25.06 -25.63
CA GLU A 108 34.55 26.46 -26.07
C GLU A 108 36.00 26.92 -26.30
N SER A 109 36.15 28.13 -26.84
CA SER A 109 37.43 28.78 -27.02
C SER A 109 37.34 30.27 -26.70
N ILE A 110 38.47 30.85 -26.30
CA ILE A 110 38.60 32.26 -26.00
C ILE A 110 39.85 32.84 -26.64
N GLU A 111 39.77 34.06 -27.15
CA GLU A 111 40.97 34.78 -27.58
C GLU A 111 41.70 35.33 -26.35
N ILE A 112 42.96 34.90 -26.16
CA ILE A 112 43.86 35.48 -25.17
C ILE A 112 44.84 36.39 -25.90
N SER A 113 45.26 37.48 -25.26
CA SER A 113 46.17 38.45 -25.90
C SER A 113 47.38 38.73 -25.04
N ALA A 114 48.53 38.93 -25.68
CA ALA A 114 49.72 39.53 -25.08
C ALA A 114 50.04 40.85 -25.78
N SER A 115 50.44 41.86 -25.00
CA SER A 115 50.91 43.13 -25.53
C SER A 115 52.33 43.42 -25.05
N GLY A 116 53.19 43.72 -26.01
CA GLY A 116 54.61 44.03 -25.86
C GLY A 116 55.26 44.31 -27.20
N ARG A 117 56.58 44.47 -27.20
CA ARG A 117 57.39 44.61 -28.42
C ARG A 117 58.29 43.37 -28.55
N GLY A 118 58.59 42.96 -29.79
CA GLY A 118 59.42 41.80 -30.08
C GLY A 118 58.64 40.55 -30.49
N THR A 119 59.25 39.38 -30.30
CA THR A 119 58.66 38.07 -30.62
C THR A 119 57.96 37.48 -29.40
N TYR A 120 56.88 36.73 -29.62
CA TYR A 120 56.14 36.03 -28.57
C TYR A 120 56.41 34.52 -28.62
N SER A 121 56.40 33.86 -27.47
CA SER A 121 56.42 32.41 -27.34
C SER A 121 55.53 31.97 -26.19
N TRP A 122 54.37 31.40 -26.52
CA TRP A 122 53.40 30.86 -25.58
C TRP A 122 53.69 29.41 -25.22
N SER A 123 53.52 29.05 -23.95
CA SER A 123 53.62 27.69 -23.43
C SER A 123 52.61 27.46 -22.30
N PRO A 124 51.94 26.30 -22.22
CA PRO A 124 52.04 25.16 -23.14
C PRO A 124 51.37 25.44 -24.50
N ALA A 125 51.79 24.74 -25.55
CA ALA A 125 51.16 24.84 -26.88
C ALA A 125 49.76 24.18 -26.95
N THR A 126 49.42 23.38 -25.94
CA THR A 126 48.20 22.59 -25.89
C THR A 126 46.97 23.50 -25.93
N GLY A 127 46.12 23.31 -26.93
CA GLY A 127 44.88 24.07 -27.08
C GLY A 127 45.07 25.51 -27.58
N LEU A 128 46.26 25.95 -27.99
CA LEU A 128 46.44 27.26 -28.62
C LEU A 128 46.39 27.16 -30.15
N SER A 129 45.82 28.16 -30.81
CA SER A 129 45.82 28.25 -32.28
C SER A 129 47.20 28.54 -32.88
N CYS A 130 48.06 29.24 -32.13
CA CYS A 130 49.43 29.57 -32.48
C CYS A 130 50.24 29.83 -31.19
N THR A 131 51.55 29.60 -31.21
CA THR A 131 52.42 29.83 -30.06
C THR A 131 53.30 31.07 -30.21
N ASP A 132 53.34 31.68 -31.38
CA ASP A 132 54.25 32.78 -31.75
C ASP A 132 53.49 34.08 -32.13
N CYS A 133 52.18 34.08 -31.96
CA CYS A 133 51.29 35.19 -32.28
C CYS A 133 50.92 36.01 -31.03
N PRO A 134 50.56 37.30 -31.19
CA PRO A 134 50.14 38.13 -30.06
C PRO A 134 48.79 37.72 -29.48
N ASN A 135 47.85 37.25 -30.33
CA ASN A 135 46.48 36.93 -29.94
C ASN A 135 46.10 35.49 -30.33
N PRO A 136 46.59 34.45 -29.63
CA PRO A 136 46.13 33.08 -29.88
C PRO A 136 44.71 32.85 -29.37
N VAL A 137 43.99 31.97 -30.05
CA VAL A 137 42.73 31.40 -29.56
C VAL A 137 43.07 30.18 -28.70
N ALA A 138 42.67 30.21 -27.44
CA ALA A 138 42.85 29.15 -26.47
C ALA A 138 41.57 28.30 -26.34
N SER A 139 41.70 26.99 -26.54
CA SER A 139 40.68 25.95 -26.37
C SER A 139 41.22 24.76 -25.55
N PRO A 140 41.71 24.98 -24.31
CA PRO A 140 42.17 23.89 -23.45
C PRO A 140 41.02 22.95 -23.02
N THR A 141 41.34 21.68 -22.77
CA THR A 141 40.37 20.68 -22.27
C THR A 141 40.35 20.54 -20.75
N THR A 142 41.33 21.12 -20.05
CA THR A 142 41.44 21.19 -18.59
C THR A 142 42.00 22.55 -18.20
N THR A 143 41.72 23.05 -16.99
CA THR A 143 42.24 24.35 -16.53
C THR A 143 43.74 24.46 -16.76
N THR A 144 44.13 25.43 -17.59
CA THR A 144 45.50 25.55 -18.10
C THR A 144 46.00 26.97 -17.87
N THR A 145 47.18 27.08 -17.26
CA THR A 145 47.92 28.34 -17.16
C THR A 145 48.85 28.48 -18.36
N TYR A 146 48.63 29.51 -19.17
CA TYR A 146 49.47 29.86 -20.31
C TYR A 146 50.46 30.95 -19.91
N THR A 147 51.73 30.71 -20.21
CA THR A 147 52.83 31.65 -20.03
C THR A 147 53.29 32.13 -21.39
N VAL A 148 53.33 33.45 -21.58
CA VAL A 148 53.92 34.10 -22.75
C VAL A 148 55.30 34.64 -22.39
N LEU A 149 56.29 34.29 -23.20
CA LEU A 149 57.62 34.86 -23.20
C LEU A 149 57.71 35.88 -24.35
N GLY A 150 58.10 37.10 -24.05
CA GLY A 150 58.52 38.10 -25.02
C GLY A 150 60.04 38.08 -25.16
N GLU A 151 60.55 38.33 -26.38
CA GLU A 151 61.96 38.64 -26.62
C GLU A 151 62.11 39.85 -27.56
N GLN A 152 62.87 40.87 -27.15
CA GLN A 152 63.27 41.99 -28.00
C GLN A 152 64.75 42.31 -27.79
N GLY A 153 65.60 41.94 -28.76
CA GLY A 153 67.05 42.04 -28.60
C GLY A 153 67.52 41.18 -27.41
N ASP A 154 68.24 41.78 -26.47
CA ASP A 154 68.73 41.11 -25.25
C ASP A 154 67.68 41.07 -24.11
N CYS A 155 66.49 41.65 -24.31
CA CYS A 155 65.47 41.76 -23.29
C CYS A 155 64.46 40.61 -23.35
N ARG A 156 64.41 39.78 -22.31
CA ARG A 156 63.46 38.65 -22.17
C ARG A 156 62.54 38.87 -20.97
N SER A 157 61.23 38.79 -21.17
CA SER A 157 60.23 38.92 -20.09
C SER A 157 59.15 37.88 -20.25
N SER A 158 58.55 37.43 -19.14
CA SER A 158 57.45 36.48 -19.19
C SER A 158 56.31 36.89 -18.28
N THR A 159 55.08 36.57 -18.68
CA THR A 159 53.87 36.73 -17.88
C THR A 159 52.93 35.54 -18.11
N SER A 160 52.03 35.28 -17.17
CA SER A 160 51.10 34.14 -17.22
C SER A 160 49.66 34.57 -17.00
N LEU A 161 48.72 33.82 -17.60
CA LEU A 161 47.29 33.91 -17.34
C LEU A 161 46.72 32.49 -17.21
N THR A 162 45.63 32.35 -16.49
CA THR A 162 44.92 31.08 -16.32
C THR A 162 43.61 31.09 -17.08
N VAL A 163 43.42 30.07 -17.93
CA VAL A 163 42.13 29.75 -18.54
C VAL A 163 41.51 28.61 -17.73
N GLU A 164 40.52 28.93 -16.91
CA GLU A 164 39.73 27.96 -16.15
C GLU A 164 38.77 27.23 -17.09
N VAL A 165 38.86 25.89 -17.14
CA VAL A 165 37.94 25.06 -17.91
C VAL A 165 36.92 24.47 -16.94
N ILE A 166 35.68 24.94 -17.04
CA ILE A 166 34.59 24.44 -16.22
C ILE A 166 34.13 23.12 -16.84
N GLN A 167 34.36 22.03 -16.10
CA GLN A 167 33.98 20.69 -16.54
C GLN A 167 32.50 20.44 -16.29
N GLU A 168 31.76 20.13 -17.35
CA GLU A 168 30.32 19.90 -17.28
C GLU A 168 29.99 18.49 -16.76
N VAL A 169 29.70 18.38 -15.46
CA VAL A 169 28.98 17.22 -14.92
C VAL A 169 27.51 17.61 -14.86
N GLY A 170 26.80 17.28 -15.95
CA GLY A 170 25.38 17.58 -16.15
C GLY A 170 24.57 17.35 -14.87
N PRO A 171 23.81 18.35 -14.37
CA PRO A 171 23.11 18.20 -13.12
C PRO A 171 22.07 17.08 -13.22
N GLN A 172 21.82 16.40 -12.12
CA GLN A 172 20.87 15.30 -12.05
C GLN A 172 19.71 15.66 -11.14
N ILE A 173 18.48 15.52 -11.64
CA ILE A 173 17.28 15.55 -10.81
C ILE A 173 17.22 14.22 -10.04
N ILE A 174 17.01 14.29 -8.73
CA ILE A 174 17.02 13.12 -7.84
C ILE A 174 15.72 13.01 -7.05
N GLY A 175 15.32 11.78 -6.73
CA GLY A 175 14.15 11.51 -5.89
C GLY A 175 12.79 11.69 -6.56
N LEU A 176 12.75 11.82 -7.89
CA LEU A 176 11.52 12.01 -8.66
C LEU A 176 11.19 10.77 -9.49
N ASN A 177 9.99 10.24 -9.31
CA ASN A 177 9.49 9.09 -10.06
C ASN A 177 9.03 9.51 -11.46
N ALA A 178 8.97 8.54 -12.37
CA ALA A 178 8.50 8.76 -13.74
C ALA A 178 7.01 9.15 -13.83
N GLY A 179 6.21 8.85 -12.80
CA GLY A 179 4.82 9.29 -12.77
C GLY A 179 4.15 9.20 -11.40
N TYR A 180 3.06 9.95 -11.28
CA TYR A 180 2.29 10.14 -10.05
C TYR A 180 0.80 10.20 -10.36
N CYS A 181 -0.04 9.71 -9.47
CA CYS A 181 -1.48 9.92 -9.53
C CYS A 181 -1.82 11.35 -9.13
N VAL A 182 -2.91 11.92 -9.65
CA VAL A 182 -3.35 13.29 -9.28
C VAL A 182 -3.58 13.50 -7.78
N ASP A 183 -3.79 12.45 -6.99
CA ASP A 183 -3.98 12.53 -5.53
C ASP A 183 -2.71 12.22 -4.73
N ALA A 184 -1.59 11.97 -5.39
CA ALA A 184 -0.33 11.68 -4.72
C ALA A 184 0.16 12.89 -3.91
N LEU A 185 0.83 12.60 -2.79
CA LEU A 185 1.39 13.63 -1.92
C LEU A 185 2.42 14.50 -2.67
N PRO A 186 2.55 15.79 -2.32
CA PRO A 186 3.58 16.65 -2.89
C PRO A 186 5.00 16.12 -2.65
N VAL A 187 5.86 16.29 -3.64
CA VAL A 187 7.26 15.84 -3.63
C VAL A 187 8.18 17.05 -3.66
N ASN A 188 9.12 17.12 -2.72
CA ASN A 188 10.15 18.16 -2.75
C ASN A 188 11.12 17.91 -3.91
N LEU A 189 11.35 18.94 -4.73
CA LEU A 189 12.29 18.86 -5.85
C LEU A 189 13.72 18.98 -5.33
N SER A 190 14.58 18.10 -5.79
CA SER A 190 16.00 18.10 -5.41
C SER A 190 16.87 17.66 -6.58
N ALA A 191 18.09 18.19 -6.62
CA ALA A 191 19.07 17.94 -7.66
C ALA A 191 20.48 17.91 -7.09
N ASN A 192 21.39 17.27 -7.82
CA ASN A 192 22.82 17.23 -7.53
C ASN A 192 23.62 17.66 -8.78
N PRO A 193 24.46 18.70 -8.71
CA PRO A 193 24.70 19.59 -7.55
C PRO A 193 23.48 20.42 -7.18
N SER A 194 23.34 20.77 -5.90
CA SER A 194 22.29 21.68 -5.41
C SER A 194 22.66 23.16 -5.60
N GLY A 195 21.68 24.07 -5.58
CA GLY A 195 21.91 25.52 -5.68
C GLY A 195 21.36 26.18 -6.95
N GLY A 196 20.85 25.38 -7.89
CA GLY A 196 20.12 25.84 -9.07
C GLY A 196 18.63 26.08 -8.81
N THR A 197 17.88 26.34 -9.89
CA THR A 197 16.44 26.61 -9.88
C THR A 197 15.68 25.56 -10.68
N PHE A 198 14.51 25.14 -10.20
CA PHE A 198 13.60 24.31 -10.99
C PHE A 198 12.53 25.14 -11.69
N ARG A 199 12.17 24.69 -12.89
CA ARG A 199 11.02 25.15 -13.67
C ARG A 199 10.16 23.94 -14.04
N ILE A 200 8.84 24.07 -13.95
CA ILE A 200 7.89 23.03 -14.35
C ILE A 200 7.12 23.53 -15.56
N GLU A 201 7.10 22.76 -16.64
CA GLU A 201 6.39 23.10 -17.88
C GLU A 201 5.53 21.95 -18.36
N GLY A 202 4.35 22.24 -18.90
CA GLY A 202 3.49 21.24 -19.51
C GLY A 202 2.03 21.66 -19.54
N ASN A 203 1.30 21.22 -20.57
CA ASN A 203 -0.14 21.46 -20.73
C ASN A 203 -0.57 22.93 -20.54
N GLY A 204 0.23 23.87 -21.06
CA GLY A 204 -0.01 25.32 -20.96
C GLY A 204 0.40 25.98 -19.63
N ILE A 205 0.92 25.21 -18.68
CA ILE A 205 1.45 25.70 -17.41
C ILE A 205 2.97 25.90 -17.53
N SER A 206 3.47 27.00 -16.94
CA SER A 206 4.89 27.23 -16.69
C SER A 206 5.06 27.83 -15.30
N LEU A 207 5.70 27.09 -14.39
CA LEU A 207 5.98 27.52 -13.02
C LEU A 207 7.48 27.72 -12.85
N GLU A 208 7.88 28.96 -12.58
CA GLU A 208 9.27 29.32 -12.32
C GLU A 208 9.64 29.13 -10.85
N ASN A 209 10.90 28.80 -10.58
CA ASN A 209 11.47 28.66 -9.23
C ASN A 209 10.68 27.70 -8.32
N ALA A 210 10.19 26.60 -8.88
CA ALA A 210 9.47 25.59 -8.12
C ALA A 210 10.40 24.91 -7.10
N THR A 211 9.89 24.61 -5.91
CA THR A 211 10.59 23.80 -4.89
C THR A 211 9.89 22.48 -4.62
N ILE A 212 8.64 22.36 -5.07
CA ILE A 212 7.76 21.21 -4.83
C ILE A 212 7.02 20.90 -6.12
N PHE A 213 6.91 19.61 -6.44
CA PHE A 213 5.98 19.09 -7.42
C PHE A 213 4.74 18.54 -6.71
N ASN A 214 3.59 19.19 -6.88
CA ASN A 214 2.32 18.75 -6.31
C ASN A 214 1.39 18.20 -7.42
N PRO A 215 1.28 16.88 -7.59
CA PRO A 215 0.44 16.26 -8.64
C PRO A 215 -1.01 16.76 -8.66
N ALA A 216 -1.58 17.10 -7.50
CA ALA A 216 -2.96 17.57 -7.37
C ALA A 216 -3.21 18.97 -7.97
N ALA A 217 -2.16 19.73 -8.24
CA ALA A 217 -2.26 21.04 -8.89
C ALA A 217 -2.36 20.94 -10.43
N PHE A 218 -2.23 19.73 -10.98
CA PHE A 218 -2.09 19.50 -12.41
C PHE A 218 -3.20 18.61 -12.96
N LEU A 219 -3.59 18.87 -14.21
CA LEU A 219 -4.43 17.93 -14.95
C LEU A 219 -3.60 16.71 -15.38
N PRO A 220 -4.24 15.55 -15.63
CA PRO A 220 -3.56 14.39 -16.19
C PRO A 220 -2.81 14.75 -17.48
N GLY A 221 -1.55 14.32 -17.60
CA GLY A 221 -0.68 14.69 -18.72
C GLY A 221 0.80 14.58 -18.38
N ASN A 222 1.65 14.96 -19.33
CA ASN A 222 3.10 14.95 -19.18
C ASN A 222 3.63 16.34 -18.84
N TYR A 223 4.53 16.40 -17.87
CA TYR A 223 5.18 17.63 -17.41
C TYR A 223 6.69 17.45 -17.44
N GLN A 224 7.39 18.48 -17.92
CA GLN A 224 8.83 18.56 -17.90
C GLN A 224 9.29 19.32 -16.66
N ILE A 225 10.15 18.68 -15.90
CA ILE A 225 10.82 19.24 -14.74
C ILE A 225 12.23 19.58 -15.17
N ILE A 226 12.50 20.87 -15.25
CA ILE A 226 13.73 21.43 -15.79
C ILE A 226 14.51 22.02 -14.63
N TYR A 227 15.68 21.47 -14.35
CA TYR A 227 16.62 22.05 -13.38
C TYR A 227 17.70 22.82 -14.13
N ARG A 228 17.96 24.06 -13.70
CA ARG A 228 19.03 24.91 -14.25
C ARG A 228 20.02 25.24 -13.14
N LEU A 229 21.28 24.94 -13.37
CA LEU A 229 22.38 25.26 -12.46
C LEU A 229 23.27 26.31 -13.13
N GLY A 230 23.41 27.47 -12.49
CA GLY A 230 24.43 28.43 -12.84
C GLY A 230 25.73 28.03 -12.15
N THR A 231 26.66 27.43 -12.87
CA THR A 231 28.06 27.31 -12.43
C THR A 231 28.74 28.62 -12.79
N GLY A 232 29.52 29.24 -11.88
CA GLY A 232 30.06 30.59 -12.08
C GLY A 232 30.74 30.77 -13.45
N GLY A 233 30.56 31.93 -14.08
CA GLY A 233 30.86 32.15 -15.50
C GLY A 233 29.57 32.28 -16.33
N ASN A 234 29.67 32.18 -17.67
CA ASN A 234 28.52 32.17 -18.58
C ASN A 234 27.97 30.75 -18.85
N CYS A 235 28.52 29.71 -18.22
CA CYS A 235 28.09 28.32 -18.41
C CYS A 235 26.78 28.07 -17.64
N THR A 236 25.69 27.78 -18.37
CA THR A 236 24.43 27.34 -17.75
C THR A 236 24.12 25.92 -18.15
N GLU A 237 24.16 25.00 -17.19
CA GLU A 237 23.77 23.63 -17.43
C GLU A 237 22.31 23.40 -17.05
N SER A 238 21.66 22.47 -17.76
CA SER A 238 20.30 22.09 -17.42
C SER A 238 20.07 20.59 -17.54
N SER A 239 19.13 20.11 -16.76
CA SER A 239 18.65 18.74 -16.77
C SER A 239 17.14 18.75 -16.91
N THR A 240 16.59 17.85 -17.71
CA THR A 240 15.15 17.76 -17.92
C THR A 240 14.69 16.34 -17.65
N GLN A 241 13.73 16.19 -16.74
CA GLN A 241 13.04 14.93 -16.48
C GLN A 241 11.57 15.09 -16.85
N THR A 242 11.02 14.13 -17.60
CA THR A 242 9.58 14.09 -17.85
C THR A 242 8.89 13.26 -16.76
N VAL A 243 7.81 13.82 -16.20
CA VAL A 243 6.95 13.17 -15.21
C VAL A 243 5.53 13.13 -15.75
N GLN A 244 4.88 11.98 -15.64
CA GLN A 244 3.48 11.81 -16.02
C GLN A 244 2.55 11.91 -14.81
N VAL A 245 1.54 12.77 -14.90
CA VAL A 245 0.43 12.83 -13.94
C VAL A 245 -0.72 11.99 -14.48
N TYR A 246 -1.10 10.94 -13.76
CA TYR A 246 -2.17 10.02 -14.12
C TYR A 246 -3.49 10.42 -13.50
N ALA A 247 -4.57 10.34 -14.28
CA ALA A 247 -5.92 10.43 -13.74
C ALA A 247 -6.18 9.26 -12.77
N LEU A 248 -7.04 9.47 -11.77
CA LEU A 248 -7.53 8.36 -10.98
C LEU A 248 -8.40 7.44 -11.83
N PRO A 249 -8.36 6.12 -11.60
CA PRO A 249 -9.30 5.23 -12.24
C PRO A 249 -10.74 5.53 -11.80
N ASN A 250 -11.69 5.08 -12.61
CA ASN A 250 -13.11 5.14 -12.27
C ASN A 250 -13.38 4.39 -10.96
N VAL A 251 -14.37 4.85 -10.21
CA VAL A 251 -14.79 4.19 -8.97
C VAL A 251 -15.24 2.76 -9.32
N PRO A 252 -14.66 1.73 -8.69
CA PRO A 252 -15.06 0.36 -8.97
C PRO A 252 -16.47 0.10 -8.44
N VAL A 253 -17.15 -0.88 -9.01
CA VAL A 253 -18.55 -1.21 -8.70
C VAL A 253 -18.62 -2.64 -8.17
N PHE A 254 -19.29 -2.83 -7.03
CA PHE A 254 -19.60 -4.15 -6.51
C PHE A 254 -20.57 -4.88 -7.43
N SER A 255 -20.35 -6.18 -7.62
CA SER A 255 -21.26 -7.05 -8.37
C SER A 255 -21.87 -8.08 -7.43
N GLY A 256 -23.20 -8.08 -7.32
CA GLY A 256 -23.95 -9.05 -6.51
C GLY A 256 -23.90 -8.84 -4.99
N LEU A 257 -23.38 -7.71 -4.50
CA LEU A 257 -23.39 -7.36 -3.08
C LEU A 257 -24.69 -6.61 -2.72
N ALA A 258 -25.60 -7.30 -2.03
CA ALA A 258 -26.82 -6.71 -1.51
C ALA A 258 -26.53 -5.83 -0.28
N ALA A 259 -27.42 -4.88 -0.01
CA ALA A 259 -27.31 -4.01 1.17
C ALA A 259 -27.58 -4.75 2.49
N GLU A 260 -28.23 -5.91 2.44
CA GLU A 260 -28.70 -6.62 3.63
C GLU A 260 -28.65 -8.14 3.45
N TYR A 261 -28.27 -8.86 4.49
CA TYR A 261 -28.25 -10.33 4.53
C TYR A 261 -28.72 -10.84 5.90
N CYS A 262 -29.18 -12.09 5.96
CA CYS A 262 -29.48 -12.76 7.23
C CYS A 262 -28.22 -13.44 7.78
N ILE A 263 -28.12 -13.55 9.11
CA ILE A 263 -26.97 -14.14 9.81
C ILE A 263 -26.64 -15.57 9.36
N ASP A 264 -27.63 -16.32 8.89
CA ASP A 264 -27.53 -17.70 8.41
C ASP A 264 -27.26 -17.83 6.91
N THR A 265 -27.16 -16.72 6.18
CA THR A 265 -26.85 -16.74 4.74
C THR A 265 -25.49 -17.42 4.52
N PRO A 266 -25.39 -18.41 3.61
CA PRO A 266 -24.14 -19.12 3.35
C PRO A 266 -23.00 -18.17 2.93
N PRO A 267 -21.74 -18.48 3.28
CA PRO A 267 -20.60 -17.67 2.85
C PRO A 267 -20.47 -17.59 1.32
N PHE A 268 -20.15 -16.41 0.79
CA PHE A 268 -19.97 -16.20 -0.65
C PHE A 268 -18.76 -15.31 -0.95
N SER A 269 -18.21 -15.43 -2.16
CA SER A 269 -17.08 -14.62 -2.61
C SER A 269 -17.54 -13.24 -3.06
N LEU A 270 -16.81 -12.21 -2.64
CA LEU A 270 -17.04 -10.83 -3.09
C LEU A 270 -16.55 -10.67 -4.53
N THR A 271 -17.30 -9.90 -5.33
CA THR A 271 -16.91 -9.58 -6.72
C THR A 271 -17.13 -8.10 -7.02
N ALA A 272 -16.24 -7.52 -7.82
CA ALA A 272 -16.28 -6.12 -8.20
C ALA A 272 -15.57 -5.93 -9.54
N THR A 273 -15.93 -4.87 -10.25
CA THR A 273 -15.35 -4.53 -11.55
C THR A 273 -14.99 -3.05 -11.61
N PRO A 274 -13.86 -2.67 -12.24
CA PRO A 274 -12.82 -3.53 -12.81
C PRO A 274 -11.98 -4.25 -11.74
N SER A 275 -11.23 -5.29 -12.13
CA SER A 275 -10.35 -6.04 -11.23
C SER A 275 -8.96 -6.29 -11.84
N THR A 276 -7.91 -6.11 -11.03
CA THR A 276 -6.53 -6.50 -11.35
C THR A 276 -5.98 -7.45 -10.29
N ALA A 277 -4.82 -8.08 -10.54
CA ALA A 277 -4.14 -8.91 -9.54
C ALA A 277 -3.73 -8.15 -8.26
N ALA A 278 -3.60 -6.82 -8.35
CA ALA A 278 -3.28 -5.96 -7.22
C ALA A 278 -4.52 -5.45 -6.47
N SER A 279 -5.72 -5.65 -7.00
CA SER A 279 -6.97 -5.22 -6.37
C SER A 279 -7.39 -6.17 -5.25
N PHE A 280 -8.01 -5.65 -4.19
CA PHE A 280 -8.38 -6.47 -3.03
C PHE A 280 -9.64 -5.95 -2.32
N PHE A 281 -10.32 -6.87 -1.63
CA PHE A 281 -11.45 -6.57 -0.74
C PHE A 281 -10.98 -6.46 0.71
N SER A 282 -11.66 -5.65 1.49
CA SER A 282 -11.49 -5.55 2.93
C SER A 282 -12.84 -5.37 3.62
N ILE A 283 -13.06 -6.10 4.72
CA ILE A 283 -14.26 -6.03 5.55
C ILE A 283 -13.84 -5.50 6.92
N ASN A 284 -14.40 -4.36 7.35
CA ASN A 284 -14.02 -3.65 8.58
C ASN A 284 -12.50 -3.43 8.72
N GLY A 285 -11.83 -3.09 7.61
CA GLY A 285 -10.39 -2.86 7.57
C GLY A 285 -9.52 -4.13 7.50
N GLN A 286 -10.10 -5.33 7.50
CA GLN A 286 -9.37 -6.59 7.35
C GLN A 286 -9.50 -7.15 5.94
N THR A 287 -8.36 -7.43 5.29
CA THR A 287 -8.32 -7.99 3.94
C THR A 287 -8.97 -9.38 3.91
N GLN A 288 -10.11 -9.50 3.23
CA GLN A 288 -10.90 -10.71 3.13
C GLN A 288 -11.67 -10.69 1.80
N SER A 289 -11.67 -11.80 1.06
CA SER A 289 -12.37 -11.93 -0.22
C SER A 289 -13.69 -12.71 -0.13
N GLN A 290 -14.02 -13.24 1.05
CA GLN A 290 -15.25 -13.97 1.32
C GLN A 290 -16.07 -13.21 2.36
N PHE A 291 -17.37 -13.06 2.09
CA PHE A 291 -18.34 -12.52 3.03
C PHE A 291 -19.05 -13.69 3.72
N ASN A 292 -18.84 -13.82 5.03
CA ASN A 292 -19.48 -14.84 5.87
C ASN A 292 -20.30 -14.17 6.98
N PRO A 293 -21.63 -14.01 6.80
CA PRO A 293 -22.48 -13.35 7.76
C PRO A 293 -22.40 -13.92 9.17
N ALA A 294 -22.41 -15.25 9.31
CA ALA A 294 -22.34 -15.92 10.61
C ALA A 294 -21.03 -15.64 11.36
N ALA A 295 -19.91 -15.48 10.65
CA ALA A 295 -18.62 -15.16 11.25
C ALA A 295 -18.46 -13.66 11.57
N LEU A 296 -19.08 -12.78 10.78
CA LEU A 296 -19.02 -11.33 10.96
C LEU A 296 -19.95 -10.82 12.07
N GLY A 297 -21.03 -11.54 12.34
CA GLY A 297 -22.00 -11.20 13.38
C GLY A 297 -23.01 -10.13 12.95
N LEU A 298 -23.97 -9.87 13.83
CA LEU A 298 -25.07 -8.93 13.58
C LEU A 298 -24.59 -7.48 13.48
N GLY A 299 -25.31 -6.67 12.71
CA GLY A 299 -25.06 -5.24 12.58
C GLY A 299 -24.45 -4.85 11.24
N VAL A 300 -23.98 -3.61 11.15
CA VAL A 300 -23.44 -3.03 9.92
C VAL A 300 -21.98 -3.43 9.75
N GLN A 301 -21.68 -4.01 8.60
CA GLN A 301 -20.33 -4.37 8.15
C GLN A 301 -19.92 -3.39 7.05
N GLU A 302 -18.74 -2.81 7.15
CA GLU A 302 -18.18 -1.95 6.12
C GLU A 302 -17.36 -2.79 5.15
N VAL A 303 -17.85 -2.94 3.91
CA VAL A 303 -17.13 -3.63 2.84
C VAL A 303 -16.48 -2.59 1.94
N SER A 304 -15.18 -2.73 1.74
CA SER A 304 -14.38 -1.89 0.86
C SER A 304 -13.75 -2.72 -0.25
N TYR A 305 -13.63 -2.13 -1.43
CA TYR A 305 -12.88 -2.69 -2.55
C TYR A 305 -11.90 -1.66 -3.07
N THR A 306 -10.62 -1.99 -2.99
CA THR A 306 -9.52 -1.16 -3.50
C THR A 306 -9.14 -1.67 -4.87
N TYR A 307 -9.39 -0.86 -5.89
CA TYR A 307 -8.95 -1.08 -7.26
C TYR A 307 -7.63 -0.37 -7.50
N ILE A 308 -6.67 -1.09 -8.09
CA ILE A 308 -5.36 -0.55 -8.48
C ILE A 308 -5.19 -0.78 -9.99
N ASP A 309 -5.02 0.31 -10.75
CA ASP A 309 -4.85 0.25 -12.20
C ASP A 309 -3.41 -0.11 -12.62
N ALA A 310 -3.15 -0.14 -13.93
CA ALA A 310 -1.82 -0.45 -14.48
C ALA A 310 -0.76 0.62 -14.16
N ASN A 311 -1.17 1.84 -13.82
CA ASN A 311 -0.28 2.95 -13.43
C ASN A 311 -0.08 3.03 -11.91
N ALA A 312 -0.52 2.01 -11.18
CA ALA A 312 -0.52 1.94 -9.71
C ALA A 312 -1.41 2.99 -9.02
N CYS A 313 -2.32 3.63 -9.77
CA CYS A 313 -3.30 4.56 -9.20
C CYS A 313 -4.45 3.79 -8.57
N GLN A 314 -4.86 4.27 -7.39
CA GLN A 314 -5.80 3.55 -6.55
C GLN A 314 -7.13 4.29 -6.48
N ARG A 315 -8.22 3.52 -6.45
CA ARG A 315 -9.55 4.05 -6.10
C ARG A 315 -10.29 3.04 -5.25
N VAL A 316 -11.01 3.54 -4.26
CA VAL A 316 -11.74 2.71 -3.30
C VAL A 316 -13.24 2.92 -3.49
N ALA A 317 -14.00 1.81 -3.52
CA ALA A 317 -15.44 1.82 -3.34
C ALA A 317 -15.78 1.23 -1.97
N THR A 318 -16.77 1.81 -1.30
CA THR A 318 -17.25 1.35 0.01
C THR A 318 -18.76 1.10 -0.04
N GLN A 319 -19.20 0.04 0.63
CA GLN A 319 -20.61 -0.30 0.81
C GLN A 319 -20.83 -0.81 2.23
N ALA A 320 -21.78 -0.21 2.92
CA ALA A 320 -22.28 -0.70 4.20
C ALA A 320 -23.29 -1.83 3.96
N VAL A 321 -23.11 -2.95 4.64
CA VAL A 321 -23.98 -4.14 4.54
C VAL A 321 -24.53 -4.47 5.93
N LEU A 322 -25.85 -4.54 6.07
CA LEU A 322 -26.50 -4.88 7.33
C LEU A 322 -26.73 -6.39 7.44
N ILE A 323 -26.14 -7.03 8.45
CA ILE A 323 -26.43 -8.40 8.83
C ILE A 323 -27.55 -8.40 9.87
N LYS A 324 -28.67 -9.04 9.49
CA LYS A 324 -29.90 -9.13 10.26
C LYS A 324 -30.01 -10.46 10.99
N ASP A 325 -30.67 -10.44 12.14
CA ASP A 325 -30.96 -11.63 12.92
C ASP A 325 -32.16 -12.41 12.35
N ILE A 326 -32.20 -13.71 12.61
CA ILE A 326 -33.29 -14.60 12.20
C ILE A 326 -34.28 -14.82 13.36
N PRO A 327 -35.57 -15.08 13.08
CA PRO A 327 -36.51 -15.45 14.13
C PRO A 327 -36.15 -16.82 14.73
N GLN A 328 -36.27 -16.96 16.04
CA GLN A 328 -36.11 -18.25 16.72
C GLN A 328 -37.44 -19.00 16.77
N LEU A 329 -37.44 -20.27 16.37
CA LEU A 329 -38.61 -21.13 16.32
C LEU A 329 -38.44 -22.33 17.26
N SER A 330 -39.50 -22.73 17.94
CA SER A 330 -39.54 -23.95 18.73
C SER A 330 -40.94 -24.52 18.79
N PHE A 331 -41.10 -25.84 18.65
CA PHE A 331 -42.38 -26.50 18.87
C PHE A 331 -42.79 -26.44 20.35
N VAL A 332 -44.09 -26.26 20.60
CA VAL A 332 -44.70 -26.27 21.93
C VAL A 332 -45.80 -27.31 21.94
N GLY A 333 -45.81 -28.18 22.95
CA GLY A 333 -46.84 -29.21 23.10
C GLY A 333 -46.77 -30.38 22.09
N LEU A 334 -45.71 -30.44 21.28
CA LEU A 334 -45.51 -31.51 20.30
C LEU A 334 -44.60 -32.60 20.86
N ALA A 335 -45.17 -33.75 21.21
CA ALA A 335 -44.40 -34.89 21.69
C ALA A 335 -43.50 -35.47 20.59
N GLY A 336 -42.42 -36.14 21.01
CA GLY A 336 -41.47 -36.79 20.11
C GLY A 336 -42.02 -38.03 19.41
N GLN A 337 -43.16 -38.58 19.87
CA GLN A 337 -43.83 -39.77 19.32
C GLN A 337 -45.29 -39.79 19.78
N TYR A 338 -46.16 -40.50 19.04
CA TYR A 338 -47.56 -40.72 19.43
C TYR A 338 -47.99 -42.16 19.14
N CYS A 339 -48.96 -42.66 19.91
CA CYS A 339 -49.55 -43.98 19.67
C CYS A 339 -50.69 -43.87 18.64
N VAL A 340 -50.89 -44.91 17.83
CA VAL A 340 -51.98 -44.94 16.82
C VAL A 340 -53.39 -44.86 17.44
N SER A 341 -53.55 -45.06 18.76
CA SER A 341 -54.83 -44.84 19.45
C SER A 341 -55.16 -43.37 19.69
N GLU A 342 -54.18 -42.46 19.56
CA GLU A 342 -54.37 -41.05 19.84
C GLU A 342 -55.14 -40.37 18.70
N ASN A 343 -56.04 -39.48 19.10
CA ASN A 343 -56.87 -38.68 18.21
C ASN A 343 -56.63 -37.21 18.50
N GLN A 344 -56.53 -36.41 17.45
CA GLN A 344 -56.35 -34.96 17.50
C GLN A 344 -55.14 -34.49 18.33
N VAL A 345 -53.99 -34.49 17.66
CA VAL A 345 -52.77 -33.81 18.12
C VAL A 345 -52.74 -32.43 17.48
N GLU A 346 -52.61 -31.39 18.31
CA GLU A 346 -52.38 -30.02 17.86
C GLU A 346 -50.89 -29.68 17.96
N ALA A 347 -50.32 -29.16 16.88
CA ALA A 347 -48.95 -28.66 16.87
C ALA A 347 -48.94 -27.14 16.98
N PHE A 348 -48.19 -26.63 17.95
CA PHE A 348 -47.96 -25.20 18.11
C PHE A 348 -46.50 -24.87 17.87
N VAL A 349 -46.23 -23.68 17.34
CA VAL A 349 -44.88 -23.12 17.26
C VAL A 349 -44.85 -21.82 18.06
N GLN A 350 -43.87 -21.73 18.95
CA GLN A 350 -43.47 -20.48 19.56
C GLN A 350 -42.45 -19.79 18.66
N ILE A 351 -42.75 -18.53 18.32
CA ILE A 351 -41.94 -17.67 17.47
C ILE A 351 -41.39 -16.55 18.34
N ARG A 352 -40.08 -16.32 18.28
CA ARG A 352 -39.42 -15.14 18.87
C ARG A 352 -38.76 -14.35 17.76
N GLU A 353 -39.37 -13.23 17.38
CA GLU A 353 -38.73 -12.29 16.47
C GLU A 353 -37.61 -11.50 17.17
N PRO A 354 -36.57 -11.08 16.44
CA PRO A 354 -35.54 -10.21 16.99
C PRO A 354 -36.13 -8.92 17.57
N GLY A 355 -35.93 -8.69 18.87
CA GLY A 355 -36.41 -7.49 19.56
C GLY A 355 -37.89 -7.49 19.93
N GLN A 356 -38.62 -8.60 19.74
CA GLN A 356 -40.03 -8.70 20.14
C GLN A 356 -40.26 -9.79 21.22
N ALA A 357 -41.40 -9.68 21.92
CA ALA A 357 -41.87 -10.74 22.81
C ALA A 357 -42.29 -11.97 22.01
N PRO A 358 -42.06 -13.19 22.52
CA PRO A 358 -42.48 -14.39 21.82
C PRO A 358 -44.00 -14.52 21.76
N PHE A 359 -44.51 -15.12 20.70
CA PHE A 359 -45.93 -15.46 20.54
C PHE A 359 -46.07 -16.90 20.03
N VAL A 360 -47.24 -17.49 20.22
CA VAL A 360 -47.52 -18.89 19.86
C VAL A 360 -48.65 -18.94 18.86
N ILE A 361 -48.49 -19.77 17.83
CA ILE A 361 -49.52 -20.03 16.83
C ILE A 361 -49.75 -21.54 16.70
N LYS A 362 -50.99 -21.93 16.40
CA LYS A 362 -51.30 -23.29 15.96
C LYS A 362 -50.85 -23.43 14.50
N VAL A 363 -50.01 -24.42 14.21
CA VAL A 363 -49.44 -24.64 12.88
C VAL A 363 -50.00 -25.87 12.19
N ASP A 364 -50.47 -26.85 12.96
CA ASP A 364 -51.00 -28.09 12.41
C ASP A 364 -51.98 -28.77 13.38
N GLU A 365 -52.81 -29.66 12.83
CA GLU A 365 -53.66 -30.58 13.56
C GLU A 365 -53.75 -31.91 12.80
N PHE A 366 -53.35 -33.01 13.44
CA PHE A 366 -53.34 -34.32 12.81
C PHE A 366 -53.84 -35.42 13.76
N SER A 367 -54.30 -36.53 13.20
CA SER A 367 -54.78 -37.69 13.96
C SER A 367 -53.87 -38.90 13.73
N PRO A 368 -53.04 -39.31 14.71
CA PRO A 368 -52.23 -40.52 14.64
C PRO A 368 -53.01 -41.75 14.15
N ALA A 369 -54.24 -41.93 14.63
CA ALA A 369 -55.13 -43.02 14.21
C ALA A 369 -55.40 -43.09 12.70
N GLN A 370 -55.43 -41.95 12.00
CA GLN A 370 -55.70 -41.90 10.56
C GLN A 370 -54.43 -42.12 9.71
N LEU A 371 -53.25 -41.92 10.30
CA LEU A 371 -51.96 -42.09 9.62
C LEU A 371 -51.48 -43.54 9.60
N GLY A 372 -51.92 -44.33 10.58
CA GLY A 372 -51.57 -45.75 10.70
C GLY A 372 -50.27 -46.00 11.46
N ALA A 373 -50.17 -47.19 12.06
CA ALA A 373 -49.01 -47.58 12.85
C ALA A 373 -47.78 -47.88 11.96
N GLY A 374 -46.59 -47.50 12.45
CA GLY A 374 -45.31 -47.67 11.74
C GLY A 374 -45.00 -46.56 10.73
N ALA A 375 -45.91 -45.59 10.56
CA ALA A 375 -45.67 -44.38 9.78
C ALA A 375 -44.86 -43.34 10.58
N SER A 376 -44.31 -42.34 9.89
CA SER A 376 -43.78 -41.13 10.50
C SER A 376 -44.44 -39.90 9.86
N TYR A 377 -44.75 -38.91 10.69
CA TYR A 377 -45.39 -37.66 10.29
C TYR A 377 -44.44 -36.50 10.55
N THR A 378 -44.15 -35.70 9.52
CA THR A 378 -43.24 -34.56 9.66
C THR A 378 -44.02 -33.27 9.72
N VAL A 379 -43.96 -32.58 10.86
CA VAL A 379 -44.44 -31.21 10.98
C VAL A 379 -43.30 -30.28 10.54
N ARG A 380 -43.54 -29.45 9.52
CA ARG A 380 -42.58 -28.44 9.04
C ARG A 380 -43.24 -27.06 9.07
N TYR A 381 -42.53 -26.09 9.61
CA TYR A 381 -42.99 -24.70 9.68
C TYR A 381 -41.90 -23.72 9.23
N THR A 382 -42.28 -22.73 8.43
CA THR A 382 -41.39 -21.68 7.91
C THR A 382 -42.00 -20.32 8.25
N HIS A 383 -41.18 -19.41 8.78
CA HIS A 383 -41.58 -18.07 9.17
C HIS A 383 -40.65 -17.02 8.56
N GLN A 384 -41.24 -16.00 7.93
CA GLN A 384 -40.51 -14.81 7.48
C GLN A 384 -40.79 -13.65 8.45
N ALA A 385 -39.75 -13.17 9.13
CA ALA A 385 -39.86 -12.03 10.03
C ALA A 385 -40.04 -10.71 9.26
N ALA A 386 -40.52 -9.67 9.95
CA ALA A 386 -40.72 -8.34 9.38
C ALA A 386 -39.43 -7.72 8.79
N ASN A 387 -38.26 -8.14 9.27
CA ASN A 387 -36.96 -7.71 8.76
C ASN A 387 -36.56 -8.40 7.43
N GLY A 388 -37.38 -9.34 6.94
CA GLY A 388 -37.20 -10.09 5.69
C GLY A 388 -36.53 -11.46 5.86
N CYS A 389 -35.96 -11.76 7.02
CA CYS A 389 -35.24 -13.01 7.26
C CYS A 389 -36.17 -14.19 7.54
N ILE A 390 -35.77 -15.36 7.06
CA ILE A 390 -36.59 -16.58 7.09
C ILE A 390 -35.93 -17.58 8.03
N ALA A 391 -36.72 -18.21 8.89
CA ALA A 391 -36.30 -19.39 9.64
C ALA A 391 -37.25 -20.56 9.37
N GLN A 392 -36.74 -21.78 9.52
CA GLN A 392 -37.51 -23.01 9.35
C GLN A 392 -37.21 -23.97 10.51
N ILE A 393 -38.24 -24.68 10.96
CA ILE A 393 -38.13 -25.79 11.91
C ILE A 393 -38.92 -26.99 11.39
N GLU A 394 -38.41 -28.19 11.65
CA GLU A 394 -39.10 -29.44 11.33
C GLU A 394 -38.92 -30.48 12.43
N GLN A 395 -39.94 -31.30 12.67
CA GLN A 395 -39.92 -32.41 13.60
C GLN A 395 -40.61 -33.62 12.95
N SER A 396 -39.88 -34.73 12.87
CA SER A 396 -40.42 -36.03 12.43
C SER A 396 -40.93 -36.81 13.63
N ILE A 397 -42.16 -37.29 13.54
CA ILE A 397 -42.90 -37.90 14.64
C ILE A 397 -43.28 -39.33 14.24
N PRO A 398 -42.68 -40.37 14.83
CA PRO A 398 -43.10 -41.74 14.62
C PRO A 398 -44.46 -42.02 15.26
N ILE A 399 -45.31 -42.76 14.52
CA ILE A 399 -46.60 -43.26 14.99
C ILE A 399 -46.46 -44.73 15.40
N LEU A 400 -46.55 -44.98 16.69
CA LEU A 400 -46.30 -46.29 17.28
C LEU A 400 -47.54 -47.20 17.21
N PRO A 401 -47.37 -48.50 16.94
CA PRO A 401 -48.45 -49.48 17.08
C PRO A 401 -48.88 -49.64 18.53
N LEU A 402 -50.10 -50.11 18.73
CA LEU A 402 -50.55 -50.56 20.06
C LEU A 402 -49.93 -51.92 20.40
N PRO A 403 -49.67 -52.22 21.69
CA PRO A 403 -49.23 -53.54 22.09
C PRO A 403 -50.30 -54.60 21.75
N THR A 404 -49.88 -55.71 21.16
CA THR A 404 -50.75 -56.86 20.88
C THR A 404 -51.03 -57.61 22.17
N LEU A 405 -52.31 -57.74 22.55
CA LEU A 405 -52.71 -58.39 23.80
C LEU A 405 -53.47 -59.70 23.52
N ALA A 406 -53.29 -60.69 24.39
CA ALA A 406 -54.10 -61.91 24.40
C ALA A 406 -54.31 -62.43 25.82
N PHE A 407 -55.50 -62.94 26.14
CA PHE A 407 -55.72 -63.73 27.35
C PHE A 407 -55.02 -65.09 27.22
N VAL A 408 -54.49 -65.60 28.33
CA VAL A 408 -53.88 -66.93 28.41
C VAL A 408 -54.84 -67.84 29.17
N ASP A 409 -55.25 -68.93 28.54
CA ASP A 409 -56.10 -69.99 29.11
C ASP A 409 -57.44 -69.51 29.72
N LEU A 410 -57.99 -68.39 29.21
CA LEU A 410 -59.31 -67.88 29.61
C LEU A 410 -60.40 -68.40 28.66
N ASN A 411 -61.23 -69.30 29.14
CA ASN A 411 -62.31 -69.90 28.36
C ASN A 411 -63.53 -68.95 28.27
N PRO A 412 -64.26 -68.86 27.14
CA PRO A 412 -65.49 -68.05 27.06
C PRO A 412 -66.65 -68.53 27.96
N GLN A 413 -66.56 -69.71 28.59
CA GLN A 413 -67.64 -70.27 29.41
C GLN A 413 -67.10 -71.01 30.64
N TYR A 414 -67.76 -70.81 31.79
CA TYR A 414 -67.51 -71.56 33.01
C TYR A 414 -68.81 -71.98 33.68
N CYS A 415 -68.80 -73.15 34.32
CA CYS A 415 -69.91 -73.61 35.13
C CYS A 415 -69.90 -72.86 36.49
N GLU A 416 -71.06 -72.58 37.09
CA GLU A 416 -71.20 -71.80 38.34
C GLU A 416 -70.43 -72.36 39.56
N ALA A 417 -70.06 -73.64 39.50
CA ALA A 417 -69.28 -74.35 40.52
C ALA A 417 -67.78 -74.49 40.16
N ALA A 418 -67.32 -73.88 39.06
CA ALA A 418 -65.93 -73.97 38.64
C ALA A 418 -65.00 -73.27 39.65
N LEU A 419 -63.81 -73.83 39.83
CA LEU A 419 -62.82 -73.29 40.77
C LEU A 419 -62.35 -71.89 40.34
N PRO A 420 -62.06 -70.99 41.30
CA PRO A 420 -61.44 -69.71 40.99
C PRO A 420 -60.10 -69.90 40.28
N LEU A 421 -59.84 -69.10 39.25
CA LEU A 421 -58.62 -69.18 38.44
C LEU A 421 -57.89 -67.82 38.39
N PRO A 422 -56.54 -67.81 38.41
CA PRO A 422 -55.78 -66.59 38.25
C PRO A 422 -55.89 -66.09 36.81
N LEU A 423 -56.14 -64.80 36.63
CA LEU A 423 -56.18 -64.19 35.31
C LEU A 423 -54.76 -64.01 34.77
N GLN A 424 -54.54 -64.46 33.52
CA GLN A 424 -53.27 -64.33 32.82
C GLN A 424 -53.48 -63.76 31.41
N ALA A 425 -52.51 -62.97 30.96
CA ALA A 425 -52.48 -62.34 29.65
C ALA A 425 -51.04 -62.11 29.19
N THR A 426 -50.84 -62.01 27.89
CA THR A 426 -49.57 -61.64 27.27
C THR A 426 -49.69 -60.27 26.58
N PRO A 427 -48.71 -59.36 26.73
CA PRO A 427 -47.60 -59.38 27.70
C PRO A 427 -48.09 -59.33 29.15
N SER A 428 -47.30 -59.79 30.11
CA SER A 428 -47.64 -59.74 31.54
C SER A 428 -47.38 -58.36 32.16
N GLY A 429 -48.01 -58.07 33.30
CA GLY A 429 -47.79 -56.84 34.07
C GLY A 429 -48.84 -55.73 33.90
N GLY A 430 -49.89 -55.97 33.12
CA GLY A 430 -51.06 -55.07 33.01
C GLY A 430 -52.08 -55.25 34.13
N VAL A 431 -53.24 -54.61 33.98
CA VAL A 431 -54.30 -54.58 34.99
C VAL A 431 -55.54 -55.29 34.48
N PHE A 432 -56.01 -56.28 35.23
CA PHE A 432 -57.28 -56.95 35.00
C PHE A 432 -58.42 -56.28 35.76
N ARG A 433 -59.60 -56.23 35.15
CA ARG A 433 -60.86 -55.88 35.81
C ARG A 433 -61.97 -56.84 35.43
N ILE A 434 -62.86 -57.12 36.37
CA ILE A 434 -64.09 -57.89 36.17
C ILE A 434 -65.26 -56.93 36.41
N ASN A 435 -66.10 -56.70 35.40
CA ASN A 435 -67.17 -55.70 35.43
C ASN A 435 -66.68 -54.31 35.91
N GLY A 436 -65.48 -53.91 35.48
CA GLY A 436 -64.85 -52.64 35.86
C GLY A 436 -64.15 -52.62 37.24
N GLN A 437 -64.27 -53.66 38.05
CA GLN A 437 -63.56 -53.76 39.34
C GLN A 437 -62.22 -54.47 39.18
N VAL A 438 -61.15 -53.92 39.74
CA VAL A 438 -59.80 -54.53 39.66
C VAL A 438 -59.79 -55.87 40.38
N SER A 439 -59.39 -56.92 39.67
CA SER A 439 -59.23 -58.27 40.23
C SER A 439 -58.17 -59.03 39.47
N THR A 440 -57.38 -59.85 40.15
CA THR A 440 -56.38 -60.75 39.55
C THR A 440 -56.86 -62.19 39.47
N VAL A 441 -58.04 -62.49 40.02
CA VAL A 441 -58.64 -63.83 40.08
C VAL A 441 -60.08 -63.74 39.60
N PHE A 442 -60.47 -64.66 38.73
CA PHE A 442 -61.86 -64.83 38.34
C PHE A 442 -62.46 -65.99 39.12
N ASP A 443 -63.51 -65.69 39.89
CA ASP A 443 -64.27 -66.67 40.68
C ASP A 443 -65.68 -66.82 40.09
N PRO A 444 -65.96 -67.91 39.34
CA PRO A 444 -67.26 -68.18 38.75
C PRO A 444 -68.39 -68.28 39.78
N THR A 445 -68.10 -68.64 41.03
CA THR A 445 -69.11 -68.85 42.08
C THR A 445 -69.77 -67.55 42.55
N LEU A 446 -69.18 -66.40 42.21
CA LEU A 446 -69.73 -65.08 42.51
C LEU A 446 -70.82 -64.64 41.52
N PHE A 447 -71.10 -65.43 40.50
CA PHE A 447 -72.03 -65.11 39.43
C PHE A 447 -73.12 -66.18 39.30
N LEU A 448 -74.36 -65.75 39.02
CA LEU A 448 -75.48 -66.67 38.81
C LEU A 448 -75.47 -67.22 37.36
N PRO A 449 -76.02 -68.43 37.13
CA PRO A 449 -76.25 -68.95 35.78
C PRO A 449 -76.99 -67.95 34.89
N GLY A 450 -76.48 -67.73 33.68
CA GLY A 450 -76.98 -66.75 32.72
C GLY A 450 -76.37 -65.35 32.85
N GLN A 451 -75.56 -65.06 33.88
CA GLN A 451 -74.78 -63.83 33.94
C GLN A 451 -73.56 -63.89 33.01
N THR A 452 -73.18 -62.72 32.49
CA THR A 452 -72.08 -62.57 31.54
C THR A 452 -71.05 -61.55 32.04
N PRO A 453 -70.24 -61.85 33.06
CA PRO A 453 -69.19 -60.94 33.50
C PRO A 453 -68.21 -60.62 32.37
N GLU A 454 -67.85 -59.35 32.26
CA GLU A 454 -66.84 -58.87 31.32
C GLU A 454 -65.48 -58.79 32.03
N ILE A 455 -64.50 -59.50 31.49
CA ILE A 455 -63.11 -59.42 31.92
C ILE A 455 -62.38 -58.50 30.95
N THR A 456 -61.80 -57.41 31.46
CA THR A 456 -60.99 -56.46 30.67
C THR A 456 -59.53 -56.51 31.13
N TYR A 457 -58.59 -56.53 30.19
CA TYR A 457 -57.15 -56.43 30.47
C TYR A 457 -56.56 -55.21 29.76
N THR A 458 -55.93 -54.31 30.52
CA THR A 458 -55.27 -53.11 30.01
C THR A 458 -53.76 -53.20 30.23
N PHE A 459 -52.96 -52.93 29.20
CA PHE A 459 -51.50 -52.96 29.29
C PHE A 459 -50.87 -51.77 28.57
N ALA A 460 -49.84 -51.19 29.18
CA ALA A 460 -49.00 -50.14 28.62
C ALA A 460 -47.61 -50.72 28.31
N ASP A 461 -47.14 -50.54 27.08
CA ASP A 461 -45.79 -50.98 26.72
C ASP A 461 -44.69 -50.04 27.24
N ALA A 462 -43.43 -50.42 27.01
CA ALA A 462 -42.27 -49.62 27.40
C ALA A 462 -42.17 -48.26 26.68
N GLN A 463 -42.90 -48.06 25.58
CA GLN A 463 -42.96 -46.80 24.83
C GLN A 463 -44.16 -45.93 25.24
N GLY A 464 -44.96 -46.40 26.21
CA GLY A 464 -46.12 -45.70 26.76
C GLY A 464 -47.43 -45.96 26.03
N CYS A 465 -47.46 -46.80 24.99
CA CYS A 465 -48.69 -47.09 24.26
C CYS A 465 -49.58 -48.07 25.01
N VAL A 466 -50.84 -47.69 25.18
CA VAL A 466 -51.83 -48.45 25.95
C VAL A 466 -52.81 -49.13 25.01
N ASN A 467 -53.03 -50.43 25.22
CA ASN A 467 -54.11 -51.17 24.56
C ASN A 467 -54.98 -51.89 25.61
N GLN A 468 -56.17 -52.30 25.18
CA GLN A 468 -57.10 -53.07 26.01
C GLN A 468 -57.78 -54.17 25.19
N ILE A 469 -57.96 -55.34 25.80
CA ILE A 469 -58.82 -56.42 25.30
C ILE A 469 -59.88 -56.77 26.34
N SER A 470 -61.04 -57.24 25.87
CA SER A 470 -62.14 -57.68 26.72
C SER A 470 -62.63 -59.06 26.29
N GLN A 471 -63.08 -59.87 27.25
CA GLN A 471 -63.79 -61.13 27.00
C GLN A 471 -64.98 -61.23 27.95
N THR A 472 -66.18 -61.41 27.41
CA THR A 472 -67.37 -61.76 28.19
C THR A 472 -67.39 -63.26 28.43
N ILE A 473 -67.66 -63.65 29.67
CA ILE A 473 -67.68 -65.04 30.10
C ILE A 473 -69.11 -65.46 30.37
N LEU A 474 -69.59 -66.54 29.75
CA LEU A 474 -70.90 -67.11 30.06
C LEU A 474 -70.82 -68.01 31.30
N ILE A 475 -71.67 -67.76 32.29
CA ILE A 475 -71.83 -68.64 33.46
C ILE A 475 -73.00 -69.59 33.24
N THR A 476 -72.75 -70.89 33.28
CA THR A 476 -73.79 -71.92 33.12
C THR A 476 -74.06 -72.69 34.40
N ALA A 477 -75.29 -73.17 34.57
CA ALA A 477 -75.63 -74.05 35.69
C ALA A 477 -74.78 -75.33 35.59
N SER A 478 -74.34 -75.85 36.74
CA SER A 478 -73.70 -77.17 36.74
C SER A 478 -74.76 -78.21 36.39
N GLY A 479 -74.59 -78.92 35.28
CA GLY A 479 -75.38 -80.13 34.99
C GLY A 479 -75.18 -81.12 36.14
N ALA A 480 -76.26 -81.55 36.77
CA ALA A 480 -76.22 -82.60 37.78
C ALA A 480 -76.19 -83.95 37.07
N GLU A 481 -75.00 -84.51 36.84
CA GLU A 481 -74.86 -85.96 36.69
C GLU A 481 -74.08 -86.52 37.88
N ALA A 482 -74.70 -87.50 38.54
CA ALA A 482 -74.16 -88.23 39.66
C ALA A 482 -73.25 -89.39 39.17
N SER A 483 -72.20 -89.70 39.97
CA SER A 483 -71.24 -90.83 39.90
C SER A 483 -70.25 -90.81 38.72
N GLU A 484 -68.93 -90.88 38.85
CA GLU A 484 -67.97 -91.47 39.81
C GLU A 484 -66.59 -90.70 39.72
N PRO A 485 -65.57 -90.96 40.57
CA PRO A 485 -64.42 -90.06 40.75
C PRO A 485 -63.17 -90.33 39.86
N GLU A 486 -62.28 -89.32 39.84
CA GLU A 486 -60.93 -89.17 39.25
C GLU A 486 -60.89 -88.84 37.74
N VAL A 487 -60.29 -87.75 37.24
CA VAL A 487 -59.02 -87.07 37.57
C VAL A 487 -59.14 -85.56 37.23
N PHE A 488 -58.47 -84.72 38.03
CA PHE A 488 -58.26 -83.29 37.82
C PHE A 488 -57.71 -82.96 36.42
N ASN A 489 -58.49 -82.23 35.61
CA ASN A 489 -58.00 -81.09 34.81
C ASN A 489 -59.18 -80.31 34.20
N LEU A 490 -59.11 -78.97 34.31
CA LEU A 490 -59.98 -77.93 33.75
C LEU A 490 -61.37 -78.38 33.25
N GLN A 491 -62.40 -78.17 34.08
CA GLN A 491 -63.79 -78.41 33.71
C GLN A 491 -64.31 -77.26 32.84
N ILE A 492 -64.00 -77.34 31.54
CA ILE A 492 -64.77 -76.68 30.49
C ILE A 492 -66.08 -77.49 30.35
N CYS A 493 -67.24 -76.84 30.41
CA CYS A 493 -68.51 -77.57 30.28
C CYS A 493 -68.55 -78.23 28.87
N PRO A 494 -68.81 -79.54 28.73
CA PRO A 494 -68.94 -80.18 27.41
C PRO A 494 -70.17 -79.62 26.67
N ASP A 495 -70.05 -79.38 25.36
CA ASP A 495 -71.16 -78.97 24.51
C ASP A 495 -72.28 -80.02 24.56
N ASP A 496 -73.45 -79.63 25.07
CA ASP A 496 -74.68 -80.41 24.97
C ASP A 496 -75.14 -80.46 23.49
N PHE A 497 -74.65 -81.45 22.74
CA PHE A 497 -75.25 -81.90 21.49
C PHE A 497 -75.91 -83.27 21.69
N PHE A 498 -77.14 -83.27 22.23
CA PHE A 498 -78.03 -84.42 22.11
C PHE A 498 -78.79 -84.35 20.78
N GLY A 499 -78.58 -85.38 19.94
CA GLY A 499 -79.08 -85.47 18.58
C GLY A 499 -80.53 -85.93 18.41
N TYR A 500 -80.94 -86.01 17.15
CA TYR A 500 -82.02 -86.89 16.70
C TYR A 500 -81.47 -87.85 15.65
N ALA A 501 -81.73 -89.12 15.89
CA ALA A 501 -81.43 -90.25 15.02
C ALA A 501 -82.17 -90.16 13.68
N LEU A 502 -81.47 -90.53 12.60
CA LEU A 502 -81.79 -91.68 11.73
C LEU A 502 -80.51 -92.17 11.04
#